data_AF-A0A0G1WJC9-F1
#
_entry.id   AF-A0A0G1WJC9-F1
#
_cell.length_a   1.000
_cell.length_b   1.000
_cell.length_c   1.000
_cell.angle_alpha   90.00
_cell.angle_beta   90.00
_cell.angle_gamma   90.00
#
_symmetry.space_group_name_H-M   'P 1'
#
loop_
_entity.id
_entity.type
_entity.pdbx_description
1 polymer ?
#
loop_
_entity_poly.entity_id
_entity_poly.type
_entity_poly.pdbx_seq_one_letter_code
_entity_poly.pdbx_strand_id
1 'polypeptide(L)'
;MRIKKKVLQKVVSVFASVLLLLNSFTPYLLIAPVISPVGAQEEITPTIEPTSAPTETAVPTPTVEVTPTVEVTPVKTITPAEVPILEPTEAPSVPSPPVEESQTVNSEESAKLFVSFWQTNPDGSETTAGVVSLNQTYQAPQNDKVTITFTKLPENPGKLTIKEVKLSVEQQADIGAFSDTAYDITSDM
;
A
#
# COMPACT_ATOMS: atom_id res chain seq x y z
N MET A 1 -54.36 -10.92 -19.55
CA MET A 1 -53.50 -10.22 -18.56
C MET A 1 -52.97 -8.94 -19.19
N ARG A 2 -53.41 -7.74 -18.75
CA ARG A 2 -52.94 -6.46 -19.32
C ARG A 2 -51.72 -5.98 -18.54
N ILE A 3 -50.53 -6.13 -19.13
CA ILE A 3 -49.28 -5.65 -18.54
C ILE A 3 -49.28 -4.12 -18.61
N LYS A 4 -49.08 -3.46 -17.47
CA LYS A 4 -49.05 -1.98 -17.40
C LYS A 4 -47.84 -1.47 -18.19
N LYS A 5 -48.01 -0.44 -19.03
CA LYS A 5 -46.94 0.14 -19.89
C LYS A 5 -45.63 0.41 -19.15
N LYS A 6 -45.71 0.86 -17.90
CA LYS A 6 -44.53 1.10 -17.03
C LYS A 6 -43.74 -0.18 -16.70
N VAL A 7 -44.41 -1.32 -16.58
CA VAL A 7 -43.77 -2.63 -16.34
C VAL A 7 -43.11 -3.11 -17.62
N LEU A 8 -43.77 -2.98 -18.77
CA LEU A 8 -43.20 -3.34 -20.07
C LEU A 8 -41.95 -2.52 -20.39
N GLN A 9 -41.96 -1.21 -20.12
CA GLN A 9 -40.81 -0.33 -20.34
C GLN A 9 -39.60 -0.71 -19.45
N LYS A 10 -39.84 -1.09 -18.19
CA LYS A 10 -38.77 -1.57 -17.31
C LYS A 10 -38.16 -2.88 -17.81
N VAL A 11 -38.98 -3.83 -18.26
CA VAL A 11 -38.49 -5.11 -18.80
C VAL A 11 -37.67 -4.90 -20.07
N VAL A 12 -38.13 -4.04 -20.99
CA VAL A 12 -37.38 -3.72 -22.21
C VAL A 12 -36.04 -3.04 -21.88
N SER A 13 -36.01 -2.13 -20.90
CA SER A 13 -34.78 -1.46 -20.48
C SER A 13 -33.76 -2.41 -19.86
N VAL A 14 -34.22 -3.38 -19.05
CA VAL A 14 -33.33 -4.39 -18.45
C VAL A 14 -32.79 -5.33 -19.53
N PHE A 15 -33.64 -5.79 -20.45
CA PHE A 15 -33.19 -6.63 -21.56
C PHE A 15 -32.19 -5.91 -22.48
N ALA A 16 -32.42 -4.64 -22.79
CA ALA A 16 -31.49 -3.86 -23.61
C ALA A 16 -30.11 -3.72 -22.96
N SER A 17 -30.07 -3.49 -21.64
CA SER A 17 -28.81 -3.40 -20.88
C SER A 17 -28.04 -4.73 -20.88
N VAL A 18 -28.75 -5.84 -20.70
CA VAL A 18 -28.14 -7.18 -20.72
C VAL A 18 -27.61 -7.52 -22.13
N LEU A 19 -28.35 -7.25 -23.20
CA LEU A 19 -27.86 -7.46 -24.56
C LEU A 19 -26.61 -6.62 -24.88
N LEU A 20 -26.51 -5.40 -24.33
CA LEU A 20 -25.35 -4.55 -24.53
C LEU A 20 -24.09 -5.11 -23.85
N LEU A 21 -24.24 -5.68 -22.64
CA LEU A 21 -23.14 -6.34 -21.93
C LEU A 21 -22.67 -7.64 -22.59
N LEU A 22 -23.57 -8.40 -23.23
CA LEU A 22 -23.18 -9.61 -23.97
C LEU A 22 -22.41 -9.28 -25.25
N ASN A 23 -22.64 -8.13 -25.88
CA ASN A 23 -21.96 -7.73 -27.12
C ASN A 23 -20.58 -7.09 -26.87
N SER A 24 -20.34 -6.55 -25.66
CA SER A 24 -19.02 -6.00 -25.28
C SER A 24 -17.99 -7.09 -24.96
N PHE A 25 -18.37 -8.36 -24.91
CA PHE A 25 -17.53 -9.52 -24.61
C PHE A 25 -17.23 -10.37 -25.85
N THR A 26 -16.96 -9.74 -27.00
CA THR A 26 -16.26 -10.41 -28.11
C THR A 26 -14.76 -10.17 -27.97
N PRO A 27 -14.00 -11.03 -27.28
CA PRO A 27 -12.55 -11.00 -27.43
C PRO A 27 -12.26 -11.35 -28.89
N TYR A 28 -11.47 -10.52 -29.56
CA TYR A 28 -10.80 -10.86 -30.80
C TYR A 28 -9.85 -12.04 -30.56
N LEU A 29 -10.42 -13.24 -30.44
CA LEU A 29 -9.69 -14.49 -30.58
C LEU A 29 -9.61 -14.77 -32.07
N LEU A 30 -8.46 -14.47 -32.67
CA LEU A 30 -7.79 -15.21 -33.74
C LEU A 30 -6.69 -14.33 -34.36
N ILE A 31 -5.53 -14.28 -33.69
CA ILE A 31 -4.27 -14.13 -34.40
C ILE A 31 -3.57 -15.49 -34.26
N ALA A 32 -3.79 -16.36 -35.23
CA ALA A 32 -3.02 -17.59 -35.35
C ALA A 32 -1.57 -17.23 -35.75
N PRO A 33 -0.53 -17.85 -35.18
CA PRO A 33 0.81 -17.72 -35.72
C PRO A 33 0.84 -18.34 -37.12
N VAL A 34 1.23 -17.54 -38.11
CA VAL A 34 1.61 -18.04 -39.45
C VAL A 34 2.92 -18.80 -39.27
N ILE A 35 2.83 -20.11 -39.09
CA ILE A 35 3.96 -21.01 -39.23
C ILE A 35 4.19 -21.15 -40.73
N SER A 36 5.13 -20.38 -41.29
CA SER A 36 5.66 -20.66 -42.63
C SER A 36 6.41 -21.99 -42.60
N PRO A 37 6.07 -22.98 -43.43
CA PRO A 37 6.90 -24.16 -43.59
C PRO A 37 7.99 -23.92 -44.63
N VAL A 38 9.14 -24.56 -44.39
CA VAL A 38 10.19 -24.91 -45.36
C VAL A 38 11.20 -23.80 -45.73
N GLY A 39 12.37 -23.96 -45.12
CA GLY A 39 13.67 -23.69 -45.74
C GLY A 39 14.67 -24.66 -45.11
N ALA A 40 14.87 -25.82 -45.76
CA ALA A 40 15.89 -26.78 -45.37
C ALA A 40 17.28 -26.14 -45.46
N GLN A 41 18.02 -26.16 -44.35
CA GLN A 41 19.48 -26.15 -44.38
C GLN A 41 19.93 -27.27 -43.44
N GLU A 42 20.67 -28.20 -44.04
CA GLU A 42 21.37 -29.27 -43.37
C GLU A 42 22.47 -28.70 -42.46
N GLU A 43 22.83 -29.50 -41.45
CA GLU A 43 24.21 -29.79 -41.06
C GLU A 43 24.65 -29.44 -39.62
N ILE A 44 25.02 -30.54 -38.94
CA ILE A 44 25.79 -30.80 -37.71
C ILE A 44 25.27 -30.39 -36.32
N THR A 45 24.63 -31.38 -35.70
CA THR A 45 24.72 -31.71 -34.27
C THR A 45 26.18 -31.82 -33.80
N PRO A 46 26.49 -31.40 -32.57
CA PRO A 46 27.32 -32.25 -31.71
C PRO A 46 26.53 -32.74 -30.50
N THR A 47 26.32 -34.07 -30.49
CA THR A 47 26.00 -34.87 -29.32
C THR A 47 27.14 -34.69 -28.31
N ILE A 48 26.86 -34.04 -27.18
CA ILE A 48 27.71 -34.10 -25.99
C ILE A 48 27.26 -35.31 -25.17
N GLU A 49 28.11 -36.33 -25.17
CA GLU A 49 28.01 -37.56 -24.37
C GLU A 49 28.30 -37.25 -22.89
N PRO A 50 27.53 -37.76 -21.90
CA PRO A 50 27.86 -37.56 -20.50
C PRO A 50 29.00 -38.49 -20.09
N THR A 51 30.20 -37.94 -19.89
CA THR A 51 31.29 -38.66 -19.22
C THR A 51 31.16 -38.50 -17.71
N SER A 52 30.85 -39.59 -17.04
CA SER A 52 30.93 -39.74 -15.58
C SER A 52 32.37 -39.96 -15.13
N ALA A 53 32.85 -39.17 -14.19
CA ALA A 53 33.95 -39.52 -13.28
C ALA A 53 33.82 -38.76 -11.95
N PRO A 54 34.30 -39.33 -10.83
CA PRO A 54 33.71 -39.12 -9.51
C PRO A 54 34.42 -38.07 -8.64
N THR A 55 33.67 -37.58 -7.65
CA THR A 55 34.11 -37.22 -6.29
C THR A 55 35.22 -36.17 -6.13
N GLU A 56 34.82 -34.99 -5.65
CA GLU A 56 35.34 -34.47 -4.39
C GLU A 56 34.21 -33.76 -3.63
N THR A 57 33.72 -34.43 -2.59
CA THR A 57 32.91 -33.81 -1.54
C THR A 57 33.83 -32.86 -0.78
N ALA A 58 33.83 -31.58 -1.15
CA ALA A 58 34.39 -30.55 -0.29
C ALA A 58 33.48 -30.44 0.94
N VAL A 59 33.93 -31.08 2.03
CA VAL A 59 33.38 -30.88 3.37
C VAL A 59 33.52 -29.39 3.70
N PRO A 60 32.44 -28.64 3.92
CA PRO A 60 32.59 -27.32 4.52
C PRO A 60 33.14 -27.54 5.93
N THR A 61 34.33 -27.00 6.18
CA THR A 61 34.85 -26.85 7.54
C THR A 61 33.81 -26.06 8.35
N PRO A 62 33.43 -26.50 9.56
CA PRO A 62 32.54 -25.70 10.39
C PRO A 62 33.27 -24.41 10.77
N THR A 63 32.87 -23.30 10.16
CA THR A 63 33.22 -21.96 10.63
C THR A 63 32.59 -21.80 12.01
N VAL A 64 33.45 -21.68 13.03
CA VAL A 64 33.02 -21.38 14.40
C VAL A 64 32.31 -20.03 14.38
N GLU A 65 31.01 -20.07 14.61
CA GLU A 65 30.18 -18.90 14.89
C GLU A 65 30.64 -18.30 16.21
N VAL A 66 31.39 -17.20 16.15
CA VAL A 66 31.71 -16.41 17.33
C VAL A 66 30.47 -15.58 17.64
N THR A 67 29.58 -16.12 18.46
CA THR A 67 28.46 -15.36 19.04
C THR A 67 29.06 -14.18 19.84
N PRO A 68 28.77 -12.90 19.50
CA PRO A 68 29.17 -11.82 20.36
C PRO A 68 28.37 -11.94 21.67
N THR A 69 29.07 -12.26 22.75
CA THR A 69 28.54 -12.10 24.09
C THR A 69 28.35 -10.60 24.31
N VAL A 70 27.10 -10.15 24.26
CA VAL A 70 26.73 -8.79 24.64
C VAL A 70 26.93 -8.69 26.16
N GLU A 71 27.98 -8.02 26.56
CA GLU A 71 28.19 -7.61 27.95
C GLU A 71 27.10 -6.60 28.31
N VAL A 72 26.10 -7.04 29.07
CA VAL A 72 25.05 -6.16 29.60
C VAL A 72 25.67 -5.32 30.71
N THR A 73 26.16 -4.14 30.37
CA THR A 73 26.47 -3.10 31.35
C THR A 73 25.17 -2.68 32.04
N PRO A 74 25.07 -2.68 33.38
CA PRO A 74 23.85 -2.25 34.04
C PRO A 74 23.61 -0.75 33.78
N VAL A 75 22.51 -0.44 33.11
CA VAL A 75 21.98 0.93 33.01
C VAL A 75 21.71 1.42 34.43
N LYS A 76 22.42 2.49 34.83
CA LYS A 76 22.10 3.20 36.06
C LYS A 76 20.68 3.75 35.96
N THR A 77 19.80 3.26 36.83
CA THR A 77 18.51 3.89 37.13
C THR A 77 18.75 5.33 37.54
N ILE A 78 18.40 6.28 36.68
CA ILE A 78 18.32 7.69 37.07
C ILE A 78 17.01 7.89 37.83
N THR A 79 17.14 8.18 39.12
CA THR A 79 16.06 8.70 39.96
C THR A 79 15.53 9.99 39.32
N PRO A 80 14.20 10.16 39.13
CA PRO A 80 13.65 11.43 38.69
C PRO A 80 13.97 12.49 39.75
N ALA A 81 14.70 13.53 39.36
CA ALA A 81 14.81 14.73 40.16
C ALA A 81 13.43 15.40 40.22
N GLU A 82 12.90 15.60 41.42
CA GLU A 82 11.71 16.42 41.64
C GLU A 82 11.95 17.81 41.04
N VAL A 83 11.12 18.19 40.08
CA VAL A 83 11.05 19.55 39.56
C VAL A 83 10.37 20.40 40.63
N PRO A 84 11.01 21.49 41.14
CA PRO A 84 10.38 22.35 42.11
C PRO A 84 9.18 23.05 41.47
N ILE A 85 8.02 22.93 42.12
CA ILE A 85 6.80 23.66 41.78
C ILE A 85 7.07 25.15 42.03
N LEU A 86 7.02 25.98 40.99
CA LEU A 86 7.09 27.43 41.14
C LEU A 86 5.66 27.94 41.38
N GLU A 87 5.46 28.60 42.53
CA GLU A 87 4.25 29.37 42.81
C GLU A 87 3.99 30.42 41.70
N PRO A 88 2.75 30.59 41.24
CA PRO A 88 2.43 31.62 40.26
C PRO A 88 2.53 33.00 40.92
N THR A 89 3.55 33.76 40.55
CA THR A 89 3.64 35.20 40.84
C THR A 89 2.59 35.93 40.00
N GLU A 90 1.63 36.59 40.66
CA GLU A 90 0.67 37.50 40.02
C GLU A 90 1.41 38.60 39.25
N ALA A 91 1.25 38.61 37.94
CA ALA A 91 1.66 39.71 37.07
C ALA A 91 0.44 40.60 36.73
N PRO A 92 0.62 41.93 36.67
CA PRO A 92 -0.49 42.88 36.58
C PRO A 92 -1.24 42.81 35.24
N SER A 93 -2.56 42.95 35.35
CA SER A 93 -3.54 42.97 34.27
C SER A 93 -3.28 44.11 33.28
N VAL A 94 -2.93 43.75 32.04
CA VAL A 94 -2.95 44.65 30.87
C VAL A 94 -4.12 44.21 29.98
N PRO A 95 -5.05 45.11 29.59
CA PRO A 95 -6.17 44.73 28.74
C PRO A 95 -5.67 44.42 27.32
N SER A 96 -5.81 43.15 26.90
CA SER A 96 -5.61 42.71 25.52
C SER A 96 -6.87 42.93 24.67
N PRO A 97 -6.73 43.21 23.36
CA PRO A 97 -7.84 43.42 22.42
C PRO A 97 -8.68 42.14 22.23
N PRO A 98 -9.92 42.25 21.70
CA PRO A 98 -10.84 41.10 21.62
C PRO A 98 -10.27 40.00 20.73
N VAL A 99 -9.99 38.86 21.35
CA VAL A 99 -9.59 37.61 20.68
C VAL A 99 -10.85 36.97 20.12
N GLU A 100 -10.82 36.80 18.80
CA GLU A 100 -11.81 36.12 18.00
C GLU A 100 -11.99 34.67 18.46
N GLU A 101 -13.26 34.28 18.54
CA GLU A 101 -13.80 33.05 19.11
C GLU A 101 -13.18 31.80 18.45
N SER A 102 -12.18 31.23 19.09
CA SER A 102 -11.67 29.90 18.74
C SER A 102 -12.65 28.86 19.25
N GLN A 103 -13.39 28.28 18.32
CA GLN A 103 -14.31 27.17 18.55
C GLN A 103 -13.56 25.99 19.18
N THR A 104 -13.92 25.67 20.43
CA THR A 104 -13.67 24.38 21.05
C THR A 104 -14.37 23.29 20.25
N VAL A 105 -13.62 22.60 19.38
CA VAL A 105 -14.07 21.37 18.74
C VAL A 105 -13.80 20.17 19.66
N ASN A 106 -14.90 19.60 20.10
CA ASN A 106 -15.02 18.44 20.98
C ASN A 106 -14.31 17.21 20.37
N SER A 107 -13.26 16.73 21.03
CA SER A 107 -12.29 15.74 20.51
C SER A 107 -12.78 14.28 20.51
N GLU A 108 -13.99 13.99 21.01
CA GLU A 108 -14.45 12.60 21.21
C GLU A 108 -15.57 12.16 20.26
N GLU A 109 -16.13 13.07 19.45
CA GLU A 109 -17.12 12.74 18.42
C GLU A 109 -16.51 12.73 17.00
N SER A 110 -15.18 12.61 16.90
CA SER A 110 -14.46 12.45 15.62
C SER A 110 -14.14 10.98 15.29
N ALA A 111 -14.16 10.08 16.29
CA ALA A 111 -13.74 8.69 16.10
C ALA A 111 -14.73 7.79 15.33
N LYS A 112 -15.92 8.30 14.93
CA LYS A 112 -17.01 7.47 14.37
C LYS A 112 -17.51 7.91 12.99
N LEU A 113 -16.81 8.82 12.29
CA LEU A 113 -17.21 9.31 10.97
C LEU A 113 -16.06 9.46 9.95
N PHE A 114 -14.96 8.71 10.07
CA PHE A 114 -13.98 8.63 8.98
C PHE A 114 -14.41 7.57 7.96
N VAL A 115 -15.54 7.81 7.30
CA VAL A 115 -15.85 7.12 6.04
C VAL A 115 -14.79 7.59 5.04
N SER A 116 -13.81 6.71 4.82
CA SER A 116 -12.87 6.62 3.70
C SER A 116 -13.00 7.73 2.64
N PHE A 117 -12.17 8.76 2.79
CA PHE A 117 -11.94 9.85 1.83
C PHE A 117 -11.08 9.38 0.64
N TRP A 118 -11.37 8.23 0.03
CA TRP A 118 -10.54 7.68 -1.06
C TRP A 118 -11.23 7.79 -2.41
N GLN A 119 -10.42 8.01 -3.44
CA GLN A 119 -10.79 7.98 -4.85
C GLN A 119 -9.96 6.90 -5.55
N THR A 120 -10.64 5.87 -6.05
CA THR A 120 -10.03 4.82 -6.86
C THR A 120 -9.67 5.37 -8.23
N ASN A 121 -8.40 5.23 -8.61
CA ASN A 121 -7.87 5.61 -9.90
C ASN A 121 -7.96 4.45 -10.90
N PRO A 122 -7.91 4.72 -12.22
CA PRO A 122 -7.99 3.67 -13.26
C PRO A 122 -6.88 2.63 -13.19
N ASP A 123 -5.74 2.96 -12.57
CA ASP A 123 -4.59 2.07 -12.42
C ASP A 123 -4.64 1.20 -11.16
N GLY A 124 -5.75 1.25 -10.42
CA GLY A 124 -5.96 0.53 -9.17
C GLY A 124 -5.32 1.17 -7.94
N SER A 125 -4.71 2.36 -8.07
CA SER A 125 -4.28 3.14 -6.92
C SER A 125 -5.45 3.86 -6.26
N GLU A 126 -5.27 4.21 -5.00
CA GLU A 126 -6.28 4.86 -4.16
C GLU A 126 -5.69 6.18 -3.67
N THR A 127 -6.35 7.29 -3.99
CA THR A 127 -5.87 8.63 -3.61
C THR A 127 -6.83 9.31 -2.65
N THR A 128 -6.32 10.02 -1.65
CA THR A 128 -7.17 10.80 -0.76
C THR A 128 -7.90 11.91 -1.52
N ALA A 129 -9.20 12.08 -1.28
CA ALA A 129 -10.02 13.10 -1.95
C ALA A 129 -9.56 14.52 -1.58
N GLY A 130 -9.13 14.72 -0.34
CA GLY A 130 -8.52 15.95 0.16
C GLY A 130 -7.02 15.82 0.44
N VAL A 131 -6.41 16.97 0.79
CA VAL A 131 -5.04 17.01 1.33
C VAL A 131 -4.99 16.30 2.69
N VAL A 132 -3.81 15.80 3.04
CA VAL A 132 -3.60 15.11 4.30
C VAL A 132 -3.39 16.08 5.47
N SER A 133 -3.65 15.61 6.68
CA SER A 133 -3.61 16.37 7.92
C SER A 133 -2.62 15.77 8.90
N LEU A 134 -1.99 16.63 9.70
CA LEU A 134 -1.03 16.24 10.73
C LEU A 134 -1.74 15.42 11.81
N ASN A 135 -1.12 14.33 12.25
CA ASN A 135 -1.64 13.39 13.26
C ASN A 135 -2.97 12.71 12.91
N GLN A 136 -3.43 12.83 11.66
CA GLN A 136 -4.58 12.09 11.15
C GLN A 136 -4.11 10.71 10.67
N THR A 137 -4.86 9.67 11.05
CA THR A 137 -4.63 8.31 10.57
C THR A 137 -5.49 8.02 9.35
N TYR A 138 -4.86 7.56 8.28
CA TYR A 138 -5.47 7.15 7.02
C TYR A 138 -5.38 5.63 6.88
N GLN A 139 -6.52 4.96 6.83
CA GLN A 139 -6.61 3.52 6.58
C GLN A 139 -6.79 3.28 5.08
N ALA A 140 -5.95 2.44 4.48
CA ALA A 140 -6.03 2.12 3.06
C ALA A 140 -7.30 1.29 2.75
N PRO A 141 -8.06 1.60 1.68
CA PRO A 141 -9.31 0.90 1.39
C PRO A 141 -9.09 -0.55 0.90
N GLN A 142 -7.92 -0.85 0.33
CA GLN A 142 -7.55 -2.20 -0.12
C GLN A 142 -7.15 -3.14 1.02
N ASN A 143 -6.71 -2.61 2.18
CA ASN A 143 -6.28 -3.40 3.32
C ASN A 143 -6.41 -2.61 4.63
N ASP A 144 -7.31 -3.05 5.51
CA ASP A 144 -7.62 -2.39 6.78
C ASP A 144 -6.45 -2.38 7.79
N LYS A 145 -5.44 -3.24 7.58
CA LYS A 145 -4.22 -3.28 8.40
C LYS A 145 -3.19 -2.24 8.00
N VAL A 146 -3.32 -1.66 6.80
CA VAL A 146 -2.42 -0.63 6.30
C VAL A 146 -2.96 0.72 6.75
N THR A 147 -2.25 1.34 7.69
CA THR A 147 -2.58 2.66 8.22
C THR A 147 -1.37 3.58 8.13
N ILE A 148 -1.59 4.84 7.77
CA ILE A 148 -0.56 5.87 7.62
C ILE A 148 -0.95 7.04 8.50
N THR A 149 0.01 7.55 9.28
CA THR A 149 -0.15 8.76 10.08
C THR A 149 1.00 9.71 9.80
N PHE A 150 0.69 10.94 9.42
CA PHE A 150 1.70 11.96 9.17
C PHE A 150 2.08 12.66 10.48
N THR A 151 3.35 12.55 10.88
CA THR A 151 3.88 13.21 12.09
C THR A 151 4.52 14.56 11.81
N LYS A 152 4.72 14.89 10.53
CA LYS A 152 5.18 16.19 10.02
C LYS A 152 4.59 16.42 8.63
N LEU A 153 4.33 17.67 8.29
CA LEU A 153 3.86 18.10 6.97
C LEU A 153 4.59 19.39 6.56
N PRO A 154 4.80 19.61 5.25
CA PRO A 154 5.24 20.90 4.74
C PRO A 154 4.15 21.96 4.91
N GLU A 155 4.48 23.22 4.62
CA GLU A 155 3.53 24.35 4.68
C GLU A 155 2.32 24.15 3.75
N ASN A 156 2.56 23.54 2.59
CA ASN A 156 1.53 23.19 1.62
C ASN A 156 1.41 21.66 1.52
N PRO A 157 0.55 21.02 2.34
CA PRO A 157 0.34 19.59 2.28
C PRO A 157 -0.42 19.19 1.03
N GLY A 158 -0.26 17.94 0.67
CA GLY A 158 -0.76 17.33 -0.54
C GLY A 158 -1.61 16.11 -0.23
N LYS A 159 -1.97 15.36 -1.25
CA LYS A 159 -2.73 14.11 -1.21
C LYS A 159 -1.80 12.92 -0.97
N LEU A 160 -2.38 11.86 -0.43
CA LEU A 160 -1.74 10.55 -0.28
C LEU A 160 -2.31 9.61 -1.32
N THR A 161 -1.45 8.87 -2.01
CA THR A 161 -1.83 7.80 -2.93
C THR A 161 -1.19 6.48 -2.50
N ILE A 162 -1.98 5.41 -2.49
CA ILE A 162 -1.53 4.08 -2.11
C ILE A 162 -1.91 3.09 -3.22
N LYS A 163 -0.95 2.29 -3.65
CA LYS A 163 -1.17 1.20 -4.61
C LYS A 163 -0.64 -0.10 -4.03
N GLU A 164 -1.44 -1.17 -4.14
CA GLU A 164 -0.95 -2.51 -3.83
C GLU A 164 -0.17 -3.06 -5.04
N VAL A 165 1.01 -3.61 -4.78
CA VAL A 165 1.92 -4.13 -5.81
C VAL A 165 2.31 -5.56 -5.45
N LYS A 166 2.27 -6.46 -6.44
CA LYS A 166 2.75 -7.83 -6.28
C LYS A 166 4.23 -7.93 -6.63
N LEU A 167 5.02 -8.49 -5.72
CA LEU A 167 6.44 -8.74 -5.87
C LEU A 167 6.70 -10.10 -6.53
N SER A 168 7.67 -10.16 -7.44
CA SER A 168 8.17 -11.44 -7.95
C SER A 168 8.91 -12.23 -6.86
N VAL A 169 9.12 -13.54 -7.08
CA VAL A 169 9.88 -14.39 -6.13
C VAL A 169 11.32 -13.90 -5.99
N GLU A 170 11.93 -13.45 -7.08
CA GLU A 170 13.29 -12.88 -7.08
C GLU A 170 13.33 -11.59 -6.23
N GLN A 171 12.37 -10.67 -6.46
CA GLN A 171 12.29 -9.43 -5.67
C GLN A 171 12.07 -9.69 -4.18
N GLN A 172 11.24 -10.67 -3.82
CA GLN A 172 11.03 -11.05 -2.43
C GLN A 172 12.31 -11.58 -1.78
N ALA A 173 13.06 -12.43 -2.49
CA ALA A 173 14.33 -12.95 -2.00
C ALA A 173 15.39 -11.84 -1.85
N ASP A 174 15.47 -10.93 -2.82
CA ASP A 174 16.46 -9.84 -2.84
C ASP A 174 16.29 -8.85 -1.69
N ILE A 175 15.04 -8.50 -1.34
CA ILE A 175 14.75 -7.56 -0.25
C ILE A 175 14.42 -8.27 1.08
N GLY A 176 14.45 -9.60 1.11
CA GLY A 176 14.07 -10.40 2.27
C GLY A 176 12.61 -10.17 2.69
N ALA A 177 11.70 -9.94 1.74
CA ALA A 177 10.29 -9.72 2.05
C ALA A 177 9.62 -11.02 2.51
N PHE A 178 8.81 -10.91 3.55
CA PHE A 178 8.01 -12.02 4.09
C PHE A 178 6.74 -12.32 3.29
N SER A 179 6.37 -11.45 2.34
CA SER A 179 5.14 -11.54 1.56
C SER A 179 5.38 -11.07 0.13
N ASP A 180 4.56 -11.57 -0.79
CA ASP A 180 4.49 -11.14 -2.17
C ASP A 180 3.69 -9.84 -2.36
N THR A 181 3.10 -9.29 -1.30
CA THR A 181 2.36 -8.04 -1.34
C THR A 181 3.19 -6.89 -0.76
N ALA A 182 3.35 -5.84 -1.56
CA ALA A 182 3.94 -4.57 -1.16
C ALA A 182 2.96 -3.42 -1.41
N TYR A 183 3.24 -2.27 -0.79
CA TYR A 183 2.47 -1.05 -1.00
C TYR A 183 3.40 0.05 -1.52
N ASP A 184 3.05 0.59 -2.67
CA ASP A 184 3.65 1.81 -3.20
C ASP A 184 2.86 3.00 -2.66
N ILE A 185 3.52 3.82 -1.85
CA ILE A 185 2.92 4.92 -1.10
C ILE A 185 3.57 6.21 -1.59
N THR A 186 2.78 7.07 -2.20
CA THR A 186 3.25 8.34 -2.77
C THR A 186 2.45 9.52 -2.25
N SER A 187 3.05 10.70 -2.31
CA SER A 187 2.39 11.97 -2.02
C SER A 187 2.91 13.06 -2.97
N ASP A 188 2.07 14.04 -3.29
CA ASP A 188 2.36 15.18 -4.16
C ASP A 188 2.88 16.42 -3.40
N MET A 189 3.33 16.22 -2.14
CA MET A 189 3.88 17.22 -1.22
C MET A 189 5.30 17.69 -1.54
#